data_AF-A0AAQ4E6Q2-F1
#
_entry.id   AF-A0AAQ4E6Q2-F1
#
_cell.length_a   1.000
_cell.length_b   1.000
_cell.length_c   1.000
_cell.angle_alpha   90.00
_cell.angle_beta   90.00
_cell.angle_gamma   90.00
#
_symmetry.space_group_name_H-M   'P 1'
#
loop_
_entity.id
_entity.type
_entity.pdbx_description
1 polymer ?
#
loop_
_entity_poly.entity_id
_entity_poly.type
_entity_poly.pdbx_seq_one_letter_code
_entity_poly.pdbx_strand_id
1 'polypeptide(L)'
;MVNMSRNGIFFNRYYQYSDKEHASVKRTQLLSGAFVDSVDDMYVYVPDIIGLTREKLVFMSGDYSCAVVAVYKQFPIGPNWYELRVRNSSIKTGPTLECLEKFGGMPGSHKGRYNDSCQEIFQATYRH
;
A
#
# COMPACT_ATOMS: atom_id res chain seq x y z
N MET A 1 -4.15 -16.15 -0.12
CA MET A 1 -3.42 -16.61 -1.32
C MET A 1 -3.56 -15.51 -2.35
N VAL A 2 -2.46 -14.93 -2.84
CA VAL A 2 -2.49 -13.91 -3.90
C VAL A 2 -2.27 -14.60 -5.23
N ASN A 3 -3.06 -14.24 -6.25
CA ASN A 3 -2.83 -14.73 -7.61
C ASN A 3 -1.79 -13.83 -8.27
N MET A 4 -0.55 -14.31 -8.36
CA MET A 4 0.61 -13.54 -8.81
C MET A 4 1.38 -14.31 -9.89
N SER A 5 1.82 -13.59 -10.91
CA SER A 5 2.68 -14.07 -11.99
C SER A 5 3.85 -13.10 -12.19
N ARG A 6 4.71 -13.38 -13.18
CA ARG A 6 5.79 -12.44 -13.56
C ARG A 6 5.27 -11.12 -14.14
N ASN A 7 4.03 -11.10 -14.64
CA ASN A 7 3.49 -9.97 -15.39
C ASN A 7 2.46 -9.18 -14.58
N GLY A 8 1.98 -9.72 -13.45
CA GLY A 8 0.98 -9.02 -12.65
C GLY A 8 0.49 -9.80 -11.45
N ILE A 9 -0.36 -9.13 -10.68
CA ILE A 9 -0.90 -9.61 -9.41
C ILE A 9 -2.34 -9.13 -9.23
N PHE A 10 -3.21 -10.00 -8.74
CA PHE A 10 -4.53 -9.63 -8.23
C PHE A 10 -4.51 -9.60 -6.71
N PHE A 11 -4.97 -8.50 -6.12
CA PHE A 11 -4.96 -8.34 -4.67
C PHE A 11 -6.13 -7.48 -4.16
N ASN A 12 -6.55 -7.75 -2.94
CA ASN A 12 -7.51 -6.90 -2.23
C ASN A 12 -6.74 -5.79 -1.50
N ARG A 13 -7.18 -4.55 -1.69
CA ARG A 13 -6.75 -3.40 -0.89
C ARG A 13 -7.87 -2.96 0.03
N TYR A 14 -7.54 -2.82 1.30
CA TYR A 14 -8.43 -2.35 2.34
C TYR A 14 -8.12 -0.90 2.66
N TYR A 15 -9.15 -0.08 2.75
CA TYR A 15 -9.06 1.31 3.13
C TYR A 15 -9.90 1.55 4.37
N GLN A 16 -9.37 2.30 5.32
CA GLN A 16 -10.11 2.81 6.46
C GLN A 16 -10.13 4.32 6.39
N TYR A 17 -11.33 4.89 6.35
CA TYR A 17 -11.55 6.33 6.38
C TYR A 17 -12.32 6.67 7.65
N SER A 18 -11.84 7.66 8.42
CA SER A 18 -12.67 8.29 9.45
C SER A 18 -13.26 9.57 8.86
N ASP A 19 -14.57 9.66 8.79
CA ASP A 19 -15.24 10.95 8.65
C ASP A 19 -15.47 11.52 10.05
N LYS A 20 -15.34 12.84 10.24
CA LYS A 20 -15.43 13.48 11.57
C LYS A 20 -16.80 13.26 12.25
N GLU A 21 -17.81 12.85 11.49
CA GLU A 21 -19.17 12.60 11.98
C GLU A 21 -19.58 11.12 12.00
N HIS A 22 -18.78 10.20 11.42
CA HIS A 22 -19.17 8.80 11.27
C HIS A 22 -18.10 7.81 11.76
N ALA A 23 -18.56 6.64 12.21
CA ALA A 23 -17.70 5.51 12.52
C ALA A 23 -16.77 5.18 11.33
N SER A 24 -15.56 4.73 11.62
CA SER A 24 -14.57 4.38 10.59
C SER A 24 -15.17 3.45 9.54
N VAL A 25 -15.21 3.89 8.27
CA VAL A 25 -15.73 3.09 7.16
C VAL A 25 -14.59 2.28 6.56
N LYS A 26 -14.77 0.96 6.53
CA LYS A 26 -13.88 0.02 5.85
C LYS A 26 -14.37 -0.21 4.42
N ARG A 27 -13.52 0.07 3.42
CA ARG A 27 -13.77 -0.26 2.02
C ARG A 27 -12.76 -1.29 1.54
N THR A 28 -13.24 -2.33 0.85
CA THR A 28 -12.38 -3.31 0.19
C THR A 28 -12.51 -3.13 -1.31
N GLN A 29 -11.38 -3.12 -2.03
CA GLN A 29 -11.35 -3.08 -3.49
C GLN A 29 -10.45 -4.20 -4.01
N LEU A 30 -10.96 -4.99 -4.96
CA LEU A 30 -10.14 -5.89 -5.76
C LEU A 30 -9.39 -5.05 -6.79
N LEU A 31 -8.07 -5.17 -6.83
CA LEU A 31 -7.19 -4.45 -7.74
C LEU A 31 -6.38 -5.44 -8.58
N SER A 32 -6.09 -5.02 -9.80
CA SER A 32 -5.13 -5.69 -10.69
C SER A 32 -3.89 -4.82 -10.79
N GLY A 33 -2.74 -5.45 -10.58
CA GLY A 33 -1.41 -4.88 -10.76
C GLY A 33 -0.76 -5.46 -12.02
N ALA A 34 -0.24 -4.61 -12.89
CA ALA A 34 0.55 -5.03 -14.06
C ALA A 34 1.98 -4.47 -13.93
N PHE A 35 2.98 -5.34 -13.96
CA PHE A 35 4.38 -4.93 -13.87
C PHE A 35 4.87 -4.33 -15.19
N VAL A 36 5.71 -3.29 -15.10
CA VAL A 36 6.19 -2.50 -16.26
C VAL A 36 7.71 -2.49 -16.22
N ASP A 37 8.35 -3.04 -17.25
CA ASP A 37 9.80 -3.15 -17.44
C ASP A 37 10.56 -3.96 -16.36
N SER A 38 10.11 -3.93 -15.11
CA SER A 38 10.67 -4.60 -13.94
C SER A 38 9.57 -4.90 -12.90
N VAL A 39 9.88 -5.76 -11.94
CA VAL A 39 8.97 -6.06 -10.81
C VAL A 39 8.85 -4.91 -9.79
N ASP A 40 9.69 -3.88 -9.94
CA ASP A 40 9.75 -2.71 -9.05
C ASP A 40 8.78 -1.59 -9.50
N ASP A 41 8.09 -1.77 -10.61
CA ASP A 41 7.20 -0.76 -11.18
C ASP A 41 5.91 -1.40 -11.66
N MET A 42 4.78 -0.88 -11.19
CA MET A 42 3.48 -1.50 -11.38
C MET A 42 2.39 -0.47 -11.63
N TYR A 43 1.59 -0.68 -12.68
CA TYR A 43 0.29 -0.02 -12.80
C TYR A 43 -0.74 -0.74 -11.96
N VAL A 44 -1.46 -0.01 -11.13
CA VAL A 44 -2.56 -0.51 -10.31
C VAL A 44 -3.87 0.08 -10.81
N TYR A 45 -4.82 -0.81 -11.09
CA TYR A 45 -6.13 -0.44 -11.58
C TYR A 45 -7.24 -1.30 -10.97
N VAL A 46 -8.43 -0.72 -10.89
CA VAL A 46 -9.64 -1.48 -10.57
C VAL A 46 -10.01 -2.26 -11.83
N PRO A 47 -10.22 -3.59 -11.77
CA PRO A 47 -10.73 -4.34 -12.91
C PRO A 47 -11.98 -3.67 -13.48
N ASP A 48 -12.04 -3.53 -14.81
CA ASP A 48 -13.17 -2.93 -15.54
C ASP A 48 -13.41 -1.42 -15.31
N ILE A 49 -12.57 -0.71 -14.54
CA ILE A 49 -12.65 0.74 -14.32
C ILE A 49 -11.29 1.42 -14.56
N ILE A 50 -11.30 2.55 -15.28
CA ILE A 50 -10.10 3.37 -15.47
C ILE A 50 -9.79 4.16 -14.19
N GLY A 51 -8.71 3.79 -13.51
CA GLY A 51 -8.09 4.54 -12.42
C GLY A 51 -6.73 3.91 -12.08
N LEU A 52 -5.63 4.63 -12.34
CA LEU A 52 -4.43 4.03 -12.95
C LEU A 52 -3.13 4.37 -12.21
N THR A 53 -3.13 4.32 -10.87
CA THR A 53 -1.93 4.73 -10.12
C THR A 53 -0.73 3.88 -10.52
N ARG A 54 0.40 4.52 -10.84
CA ARG A 54 1.68 3.83 -10.96
C ARG A 54 2.30 3.76 -9.58
N GLU A 55 2.76 2.58 -9.19
CA GLU A 55 3.42 2.32 -7.91
C GLU A 55 4.83 1.84 -8.19
N LYS A 56 5.82 2.58 -7.69
CA LYS A 56 7.24 2.25 -7.87
C LYS A 56 7.90 1.93 -6.54
N LEU A 57 8.59 0.80 -6.44
CA LEU A 57 9.41 0.44 -5.31
C LEU A 57 10.63 1.38 -5.24
N VAL A 58 10.73 2.12 -4.14
CA VAL A 58 11.85 3.04 -3.87
C VAL A 58 12.91 2.36 -3.01
N PHE A 59 12.47 1.59 -2.03
CA PHE A 59 13.33 0.91 -1.10
C PHE A 59 12.62 -0.34 -0.56
N MET A 60 13.38 -1.37 -0.25
CA MET A 60 12.91 -2.58 0.41
C MET A 60 13.98 -3.06 1.37
N SER A 61 13.59 -3.41 2.59
CA SER A 61 14.53 -3.95 3.57
C SER A 61 15.09 -5.29 3.09
N GLY A 62 16.33 -5.61 3.50
CA GLY A 62 17.00 -6.85 3.10
C GLY A 62 16.26 -8.14 3.51
N ASP A 63 15.42 -8.07 4.55
CA ASP A 63 14.57 -9.16 5.03
C ASP A 63 13.13 -9.13 4.45
N TYR A 64 12.84 -8.16 3.57
CA TYR A 64 11.53 -7.95 2.96
C TYR A 64 10.39 -7.71 3.98
N SER A 65 10.73 -7.27 5.19
CA SER A 65 9.75 -6.94 6.23
C SER A 65 9.03 -5.63 5.96
N CYS A 66 9.65 -4.69 5.25
CA CYS A 66 9.04 -3.42 4.88
C CYS A 66 9.57 -2.87 3.54
N ALA A 67 8.82 -1.94 2.97
CA ALA A 67 9.14 -1.29 1.71
C ALA A 67 8.62 0.15 1.69
N VAL A 68 9.30 1.02 0.93
CA VAL A 68 8.84 2.37 0.60
C VAL A 68 8.42 2.38 -0.86
N VAL A 69 7.19 2.80 -1.12
CA VAL A 69 6.57 2.82 -2.44
C VAL A 69 6.19 4.25 -2.80
N ALA A 70 6.63 4.72 -3.97
CA ALA A 70 6.19 5.97 -4.56
C ALA A 70 4.91 5.74 -5.37
N VAL A 71 3.87 6.57 -5.14
CA VAL A 71 2.59 6.45 -5.82
C VAL A 71 2.33 7.67 -6.69
N TYR A 72 2.07 7.45 -7.97
CA TYR A 72 1.81 8.47 -8.98
C TYR A 72 0.36 8.36 -9.43
N LYS A 73 -0.42 9.45 -9.39
CA LYS A 73 -1.72 9.51 -10.07
C LYS A 73 -1.49 9.69 -11.57
N GLN A 74 -2.52 9.41 -12.38
CA GLN A 74 -2.48 9.80 -13.79
C GLN A 74 -2.28 11.32 -13.90
N PHE A 75 -1.17 11.72 -14.53
CA PHE A 75 -0.74 13.10 -14.79
C PHE A 75 -0.45 13.94 -13.53
N PRO A 76 0.73 13.75 -12.92
CA PRO A 76 1.63 14.90 -12.74
C PRO A 76 3.13 14.57 -12.92
N ILE A 77 3.97 15.61 -12.92
CA ILE A 77 5.44 15.52 -12.87
C ILE A 77 5.85 15.17 -11.41
N GLY A 78 6.05 13.89 -11.12
CA GLY A 78 6.53 13.41 -9.80
C GLY A 78 5.49 12.63 -8.97
N PRO A 79 5.93 11.97 -7.87
CA PRO A 79 5.04 11.16 -7.03
C PRO A 79 4.07 12.04 -6.26
N ASN A 80 2.83 11.58 -6.13
CA ASN A 80 1.78 12.28 -5.41
C ASN A 80 1.90 12.07 -3.89
N TRP A 81 2.30 10.86 -3.48
CA TRP A 81 2.63 10.53 -2.10
C TRP A 81 3.56 9.33 -2.04
N TYR A 82 4.13 9.12 -0.87
CA TYR A 82 4.88 7.91 -0.55
C TYR A 82 4.12 7.07 0.47
N GLU A 83 4.22 5.76 0.33
CA GLU A 83 3.68 4.78 1.25
C GLU A 83 4.80 3.99 1.89
N LEU A 84 4.77 3.88 3.21
CA LEU A 84 5.47 2.83 3.92
C LEU A 84 4.58 1.58 3.87
N ARG A 85 5.15 0.41 3.56
CA ARG A 85 4.47 -0.88 3.55
C ARG A 85 5.17 -1.84 4.48
N VAL A 86 4.42 -2.52 5.34
CA VAL A 86 4.96 -3.52 6.28
C VAL A 86 4.31 -4.86 5.97
N ARG A 87 5.13 -5.91 5.90
CA ARG A 87 4.68 -7.28 5.69
C ARG A 87 3.86 -7.73 6.88
N ASN A 88 2.77 -8.45 6.64
CA ASN A 88 1.85 -8.88 7.71
C ASN A 88 2.55 -9.62 8.86
N SER A 89 3.51 -10.50 8.54
CA SER A 89 4.31 -11.24 9.53
C SER A 89 5.19 -10.35 10.42
N SER A 90 5.45 -9.12 10.00
CA SER A 90 6.33 -8.16 10.66
C SER A 90 5.55 -7.01 11.31
N ILE A 91 4.21 -7.00 11.24
CA ILE A 91 3.41 -5.84 11.69
C ILE A 91 3.54 -5.55 13.19
N LYS A 92 3.72 -6.60 14.02
CA LYS A 92 3.92 -6.46 15.48
C LYS A 92 5.27 -5.83 15.81
N THR A 93 6.29 -6.14 15.02
CA THR A 93 7.63 -5.54 15.17
C THR A 93 7.67 -4.15 14.54
N GLY A 94 6.83 -3.92 13.53
CA GLY A 94 6.79 -2.69 12.77
C GLY A 94 7.84 -2.64 11.66
N PRO A 95 7.98 -1.49 10.98
CA PRO A 95 9.01 -1.25 9.98
C PRO A 95 10.41 -1.23 10.61
N THR A 96 11.42 -1.63 9.85
CA THR A 96 12.83 -1.46 10.27
C THR A 96 13.22 0.02 10.34
N LEU A 97 14.29 0.32 11.08
CA LEU A 97 14.84 1.68 11.15
C LEU A 97 15.20 2.21 9.75
N GLU A 98 15.77 1.37 8.89
CA GLU A 98 16.14 1.75 7.53
C GLU A 98 14.91 2.15 6.70
N CYS A 99 13.80 1.41 6.78
CA CYS A 99 12.56 1.81 6.12
C CYS A 99 12.02 3.14 6.65
N LEU A 100 12.11 3.38 7.96
CA LEU A 100 11.68 4.64 8.58
C LEU A 100 12.53 5.82 8.13
N GLU A 101 13.86 5.66 8.11
CA GLU A 101 14.80 6.69 7.64
C GLU A 101 14.59 7.00 6.15
N LYS A 102 14.49 5.96 5.32
CA LYS A 102 14.19 6.13 3.88
C LYS A 102 12.85 6.82 3.69
N PHE A 103 11.82 6.41 4.42
CA PHE A 103 10.49 7.00 4.31
C PHE A 103 10.44 8.46 4.79
N GLY A 104 11.09 8.77 5.91
CA GLY A 104 11.17 10.12 6.48
C GLY A 104 12.01 11.09 5.64
N GLY A 105 12.94 10.57 4.83
CA GLY A 105 13.71 11.36 3.87
C GLY A 105 12.97 11.65 2.55
N MET A 106 11.77 11.08 2.32
CA MET A 106 11.01 11.35 1.09
C MET A 106 10.38 12.75 1.13
N PRO A 107 10.32 13.49 -0.01
CA PRO A 107 9.66 14.79 -0.05
C PRO A 107 8.13 14.65 -0.11
N GLY A 108 7.41 15.60 0.48
CA GLY A 108 5.96 15.76 0.27
C GLY A 108 5.07 15.01 1.26
N SER A 109 3.94 14.47 0.77
CA SER A 109 2.95 13.80 1.63
C SER A 109 3.28 12.33 1.85
N HIS A 110 3.16 11.92 3.11
CA HIS A 110 3.44 10.56 3.58
C HIS A 110 2.16 9.87 4.03
N LYS A 111 1.98 8.61 3.64
CA LYS A 111 0.97 7.73 4.20
C LYS A 111 1.65 6.54 4.87
N GLY A 112 1.65 6.55 6.20
CA GLY A 112 2.21 5.48 7.01
C GLY A 112 1.60 5.53 8.39
N ARG A 113 0.72 4.59 8.69
CA ARG A 113 0.25 4.34 10.05
C ARG A 113 0.33 2.84 10.25
N TYR A 114 1.44 2.37 10.79
CA TYR A 114 1.61 1.00 11.28
C TYR A 114 1.67 1.05 12.79
N ASN A 115 0.60 0.61 13.42
CA ASN A 115 0.50 0.42 14.86
C ASN A 115 -0.25 -0.90 15.12
N ASP A 116 -0.38 -1.29 16.38
CA ASP A 116 -0.99 -2.56 16.76
C ASP A 116 -2.45 -2.70 16.27
N SER A 117 -3.16 -1.58 16.08
CA SER A 117 -4.54 -1.59 15.60
C SER A 117 -4.67 -1.81 14.08
N CYS A 118 -3.57 -1.84 13.31
CA CYS A 118 -3.63 -2.11 11.87
C CYS A 118 -4.22 -3.49 11.53
N GLN A 119 -4.14 -4.46 12.45
CA GLN A 119 -4.72 -5.78 12.25
C GLN A 119 -6.25 -5.80 12.41
N GLU A 120 -6.83 -4.79 13.06
CA GLU A 120 -8.28 -4.66 13.22
C GLU A 120 -8.99 -4.50 11.88
N ILE A 121 -8.31 -3.96 10.86
CA ILE A 121 -8.87 -3.85 9.51
C ILE A 121 -9.19 -5.21 8.89
N PHE A 122 -8.59 -6.32 9.36
CA PHE A 122 -8.90 -7.67 8.87
C PHE A 122 -10.03 -8.35 9.64
N GLN A 123 -10.39 -7.84 10.82
CA GLN A 123 -11.48 -8.41 11.61
C GLN A 123 -12.81 -8.17 10.88
N ALA A 124 -13.64 -9.23 10.79
CA ALA A 124 -15.01 -9.08 10.34
C ALA A 124 -15.77 -8.31 11.42
N THR A 125 -16.56 -7.31 11.02
CA THR A 125 -17.49 -6.65 11.93
C THR A 125 -18.55 -7.68 12.33
N TYR A 126 -18.31 -8.48 13.36
CA TYR A 126 -19.38 -9.22 14.02
C TYR A 126 -20.24 -8.20 14.75
N ARG A 127 -21.33 -7.80 14.12
CA ARG A 127 -22.45 -7.16 14.83
C ARG A 127 -23.16 -8.27 15.59
N HIS A 128 -23.10 -8.22 16.91
CA HIS A 128 -24.03 -8.93 17.79
C HIS A 128 -25.42 -8.30 17.69
#